data_AF-A0A8R1E4J5-F1
#
_entry.id   AF-A0A8R1E4J5-F1
#
_cell.length_a   1.000
_cell.length_b   1.000
_cell.length_c   1.000
_cell.angle_alpha   90.00
_cell.angle_beta   90.00
_cell.angle_gamma   90.00
#
_symmetry.space_group_name_H-M   'P 1'
#
loop_
_entity.id
_entity.type
_entity.pdbx_description
1 polymer ?
#
loop_
_entity_poly.entity_id
_entity_poly.type
_entity_poly.pdbx_seq_one_letter_code
_entity_poly.pdbx_strand_id
1 'polypeptide(L)'
;MDFLFGRRKTPAELLRQNQRALNKAIRELDRERARMEAQEKKIIADIKNMAKKNQMDSVKVMAKDLVRTRRYVKKFIMMKANIQVCKRIF
;
A
#
# COMPACT_ATOMS: atom_id res chain seq x y z
N MET A 1 33.26 -7.74 27.06
CA MET A 1 32.15 -8.70 27.18
C MET A 1 30.74 -8.07 27.04
N ASP A 2 30.59 -6.74 26.93
CA ASP A 2 29.31 -6.09 26.59
C ASP A 2 28.95 -6.08 25.09
N PHE A 3 29.92 -6.38 24.21
CA PHE A 3 29.73 -6.38 22.76
C PHE A 3 29.17 -7.71 22.21
N LEU A 4 29.38 -8.82 22.93
CA LEU A 4 28.91 -10.16 22.54
C LEU A 4 27.51 -10.50 23.08
N PHE A 5 27.10 -9.91 24.21
CA PHE A 5 25.76 -10.06 24.77
C PHE A 5 25.05 -8.72 24.68
N GLY A 6 24.46 -8.44 23.52
CA GLY A 6 23.72 -7.19 23.26
C GLY A 6 22.76 -6.90 24.41
N ARG A 7 22.91 -5.71 25.01
CA ARG A 7 22.05 -5.24 26.11
C ARG A 7 20.58 -5.45 25.73
N ARG A 8 19.80 -6.10 26.60
CA ARG A 8 18.35 -6.21 26.44
C ARG A 8 17.79 -4.79 26.30
N LYS A 9 17.14 -4.51 25.17
CA LYS A 9 16.53 -3.21 24.92
C LYS A 9 15.56 -2.89 26.03
N THR A 10 15.64 -1.67 26.53
CA THR A 10 14.66 -1.18 27.51
C THR A 10 13.28 -1.11 26.84
N PRO A 11 12.18 -1.20 27.62
CA PRO A 11 10.83 -1.04 27.07
C PRO A 11 10.67 0.25 26.26
N ALA A 12 11.30 1.35 26.70
CA ALA A 12 11.29 2.63 25.99
C ALA A 12 12.04 2.61 24.64
N GLU A 13 13.13 1.84 24.51
CA GLU A 13 13.83 1.64 23.24
C GLU A 13 13.05 0.75 22.29
N LEU A 14 12.39 -0.29 22.81
CA LEU A 14 11.53 -1.18 22.03
C LEU A 14 10.32 -0.40 21.46
N LEU A 15 9.67 0.44 22.27
CA LEU A 15 8.59 1.32 21.82
C LEU A 15 9.06 2.28 20.72
N ARG A 16 10.23 2.94 20.89
CA ARG A 16 10.81 3.82 19.87
C ARG A 16 11.17 3.08 18.58
N GLN A 17 11.62 1.83 18.67
CA GLN A 17 11.91 1.00 17.50
C GLN A 17 10.62 0.62 16.76
N ASN A 18 9.60 0.15 17.50
CA ASN A 18 8.29 -0.18 16.93
C ASN A 18 7.65 1.03 16.27
N GLN A 19 7.69 2.20 16.91
CA GLN A 19 7.16 3.43 16.35
C GLN A 19 7.82 3.81 15.02
N ARG A 20 9.14 3.61 14.91
CA ARG A 20 9.90 3.81 13.65
C ARG A 20 9.50 2.79 12.59
N ALA A 21 9.35 1.52 12.96
CA ALA A 21 8.90 0.47 12.05
C ALA A 21 7.49 0.75 11.50
N LEU A 22 6.54 1.14 12.37
CA LEU A 22 5.19 1.51 11.97
C LEU A 22 5.18 2.73 11.02
N ASN A 23 5.99 3.76 11.30
CA ASN A 23 6.12 4.93 10.42
C ASN A 23 6.70 4.56 9.05
N LYS A 24 7.67 3.64 9.01
CA LYS A 24 8.22 3.12 7.75
C LYS A 24 7.15 2.38 6.95
N ALA A 25 6.39 1.49 7.60
CA ALA A 25 5.31 0.76 6.97
C ALA A 25 4.23 1.69 6.39
N ILE A 26 3.80 2.73 7.14
CA ILE A 26 2.84 3.74 6.63
C ILE A 26 3.34 4.40 5.34
N ARG A 27 4.62 4.81 5.30
CA ARG A 27 5.21 5.44 4.11
C ARG A 27 5.30 4.49 2.93
N GLU A 28 5.61 3.22 3.17
CA GLU A 28 5.63 2.20 2.13
C GLU A 28 4.23 1.98 1.54
N LEU A 29 3.20 1.93 2.39
CA LEU A 29 1.81 1.81 1.95
C LEU A 29 1.34 3.02 1.13
N ASP A 30 1.72 4.23 1.52
CA ASP A 30 1.40 5.44 0.76
C ASP A 30 2.07 5.43 -0.62
N ARG A 31 3.33 4.97 -0.71
CA ARG A 31 4.01 4.80 -2.00
C ARG A 31 3.36 3.75 -2.87
N GLU A 32 2.95 2.61 -2.30
CA GLU A 32 2.27 1.55 -3.04
C GLU A 32 0.92 2.02 -3.57
N ARG A 33 0.15 2.72 -2.73
CA ARG A 33 -1.11 3.34 -3.13
C ARG A 33 -0.92 4.30 -4.31
N ALA A 34 0.06 5.19 -4.24
CA ALA A 34 0.32 6.15 -5.33
C ALA A 34 0.68 5.45 -6.66
N ARG A 35 1.44 4.35 -6.60
CA ARG A 35 1.73 3.51 -7.78
C ARG A 35 0.47 2.87 -8.35
N MET A 36 -0.39 2.32 -7.50
CA MET A 36 -1.66 1.72 -7.91
C MET A 36 -2.63 2.75 -8.51
N GLU A 37 -2.69 3.97 -7.97
CA GLU A 37 -3.50 5.06 -8.53
C GLU A 37 -3.00 5.52 -9.92
N ALA A 38 -1.68 5.56 -10.12
CA ALA A 38 -1.10 5.83 -11.43
C ALA A 38 -1.42 4.71 -12.44
N GLN A 39 -1.35 3.45 -12.00
CA GLN A 39 -1.74 2.29 -12.81
C GLN A 39 -3.24 2.33 -13.16
N GLU A 40 -4.09 2.73 -12.23
CA GLU A 40 -5.53 2.92 -12.49
C GLU A 40 -5.77 3.89 -13.65
N LYS A 41 -5.10 5.05 -13.62
CA LYS A 41 -5.20 6.06 -14.68
C LYS A 41 -4.74 5.50 -16.04
N LYS A 42 -3.66 4.72 -16.05
CA LYS A 42 -3.14 4.06 -17.26
C LYS A 42 -4.16 3.05 -17.82
N ILE A 43 -4.70 2.17 -16.97
CA ILE A 43 -5.71 1.18 -17.38
C ILE A 43 -6.94 1.88 -17.95
N ILE A 44 -7.39 3.00 -17.37
CA ILE A 44 -8.52 3.77 -17.90
C ILE A 44 -8.21 4.32 -19.30
N ALA A 45 -7.00 4.84 -19.52
CA ALA A 45 -6.59 5.34 -20.83
C ALA A 45 -6.52 4.20 -21.87
N ASP A 46 -5.95 3.06 -21.48
CA ASP A 46 -5.84 1.88 -22.34
C ASP A 46 -7.21 1.31 -22.71
N ILE A 47 -8.15 1.23 -21.76
CA ILE A 47 -9.54 0.84 -22.01
C ILE A 47 -10.19 1.76 -23.05
N LYS A 48 -10.04 3.08 -22.90
CA LYS A 48 -10.60 4.05 -23.85
C LYS A 48 -10.01 3.88 -25.25
N ASN A 49 -8.70 3.62 -25.34
CA ASN A 49 -8.02 3.40 -26.61
C ASN A 49 -8.46 2.08 -27.28
N MET A 50 -8.59 1.00 -26.52
CA MET A 50 -9.03 -0.30 -27.05
C MET A 50 -10.51 -0.29 -27.47
N ALA A 51 -11.35 0.46 -26.74
CA ALA A 51 -12.75 0.66 -27.11
C ALA A 51 -12.87 1.39 -28.45
N LYS A 52 -12.05 2.43 -28.70
CA LYS A 52 -12.00 3.12 -30.00
C LYS A 52 -11.55 2.21 -31.15
N LYS A 53 -10.70 1.22 -30.87
CA LYS A 53 -10.25 0.20 -31.83
C LYS A 53 -11.24 -0.95 -32.00
N ASN A 54 -12.41 -0.87 -31.37
CA ASN A 54 -13.45 -1.90 -31.37
C ASN A 54 -13.00 -3.28 -30.84
N GLN A 55 -11.95 -3.31 -30.00
CA GLN A 55 -11.42 -4.55 -29.38
C GLN A 55 -12.14 -4.85 -28.06
N MET A 56 -13.42 -5.22 -28.15
CA MET A 56 -14.30 -5.36 -26.98
C MET A 56 -13.90 -6.48 -26.00
N ASP A 57 -13.26 -7.55 -26.47
CA ASP A 57 -12.80 -8.63 -25.58
C ASP A 57 -11.65 -8.18 -24.69
N SER A 58 -10.70 -7.42 -25.24
CA SER A 58 -9.63 -6.77 -24.47
C SER A 58 -10.18 -5.79 -23.44
N VAL A 59 -11.19 -5.00 -23.82
CA VAL A 59 -11.88 -4.06 -22.92
C VAL A 59 -12.51 -4.78 -21.72
N LYS A 60 -13.18 -5.93 -21.95
CA LYS A 60 -13.78 -6.72 -20.87
C LYS A 60 -12.73 -7.22 -19.86
N VAL A 61 -11.57 -7.68 -20.32
CA VAL A 61 -10.49 -8.14 -19.43
C VAL A 61 -9.92 -6.96 -18.64
N MET A 62 -9.58 -5.87 -19.30
CA MET A 62 -9.02 -4.67 -18.65
C MET A 62 -10.01 -4.03 -17.67
N ALA A 63 -11.32 -4.07 -17.94
CA ALA A 63 -12.34 -3.59 -17.01
C ALA A 63 -12.37 -4.40 -15.70
N LYS A 64 -12.17 -5.73 -15.77
CA LYS A 64 -12.03 -6.56 -14.56
C LYS A 64 -10.78 -6.17 -13.77
N ASP A 65 -9.67 -5.91 -14.45
CA ASP A 65 -8.43 -5.46 -13.80
C ASP A 65 -8.58 -4.09 -13.14
N LEU A 66 -9.30 -3.16 -13.77
CA LEU A 66 -9.62 -1.85 -13.18
C LEU A 66 -10.36 -2.00 -11.84
N VAL A 67 -11.38 -2.87 -11.79
CA VAL A 67 -12.15 -3.13 -10.55
C VAL A 67 -11.27 -3.75 -9.47
N ARG A 68 -10.38 -4.68 -9.84
CA ARG A 68 -9.40 -5.27 -8.90
C ARG A 68 -8.47 -4.21 -8.31
N THR A 69 -7.90 -3.36 -9.16
CA THR A 69 -7.01 -2.25 -8.75
C THR A 69 -7.69 -1.33 -7.76
N ARG A 70 -8.94 -0.90 -8.02
CA ARG A 70 -9.73 -0.09 -7.07
C ARG A 70 -9.94 -0.78 -5.72
N ARG A 71 -10.20 -2.09 -5.74
CA ARG A 71 -10.36 -2.89 -4.52
C ARG A 71 -9.07 -2.92 -3.69
N TYR A 72 -7.91 -3.06 -4.34
CA TYR A 72 -6.61 -3.00 -3.69
C TYR A 72 -6.34 -1.63 -3.09
N VAL A 73 -6.59 -0.53 -3.84
CA VAL A 73 -6.46 0.84 -3.30
C VAL A 73 -7.30 1.03 -2.04
N LYS A 74 -8.57 0.59 -2.05
CA LYS A 74 -9.44 0.63 -0.86
C LYS A 74 -8.87 -0.20 0.30
N LYS A 75 -8.33 -1.40 0.02
CA LYS A 75 -7.69 -2.25 1.04
C LYS A 75 -6.47 -1.56 1.66
N PHE A 76 -5.65 -0.86 0.87
CA PHE A 76 -4.51 -0.10 1.36
C PHE A 76 -4.92 1.07 2.27
N ILE A 77 -5.99 1.78 1.94
CA ILE A 77 -6.54 2.86 2.79
C ILE A 77 -6.95 2.31 4.15
N MET A 78 -7.68 1.19 4.18
CA MET A 78 -8.09 0.53 5.42
C MET A 78 -6.89 0.05 6.24
N MET A 79 -5.89 -0.55 5.58
CA MET A 79 -4.70 -1.05 6.26
C MET A 79 -3.88 0.10 6.88
N LYS A 80 -3.76 1.24 6.19
CA LYS A 80 -3.17 2.46 6.75
C LYS A 80 -3.93 2.95 7.98
N ALA A 81 -5.26 2.99 7.91
CA ALA A 81 -6.10 3.41 9.04
C ALA A 81 -5.86 2.51 10.27
N ASN A 82 -5.81 1.18 10.09
CA ASN A 82 -5.54 0.24 11.17
C ASN A 82 -4.17 0.46 11.81
N ILE A 83 -3.12 0.65 11.00
CA ILE A 83 -1.76 0.91 11.52
C ILE A 83 -1.69 2.26 12.24
N GLN A 84 -2.40 3.28 11.74
CA GLN A 84 -2.48 4.58 12.39
C GLN A 84 -3.20 4.51 13.75
N VAL A 85 -4.23 3.66 13.85
CA VAL A 85 -4.92 3.38 15.13
C VAL A 85 -3.97 2.66 16.09
N CYS A 86 -3.27 1.61 15.66
CA CYS A 86 -2.27 0.94 16.50
C CYS A 86 -1.21 1.93 17.01
N LYS A 87 -0.74 2.84 16.16
CA LYS A 87 0.20 3.90 16.54
C LYS A 87 -0.34 4.88 17.61
N ARG A 88 -1.67 5.06 17.70
CA ARG A 88 -2.28 5.98 18.67
C ARG A 88 -2.54 5.32 20.03
N ILE A 89 -2.68 4.00 20.05
CA ILE A 89 -2.99 3.21 21.25
C ILE A 89 -1.73 2.92 22.08
N PHE A 90 -0.57 2.82 21.44
CA PHE A 90 0.75 2.70 22.09
C PHE A 90 1.43 4.07 22.22
#